data_AF-A0A9W6M824-F1
#
_entry.id   AF-A0A9W6M824-F1
#
_cell.length_a   1.000
_cell.length_b   1.000
_cell.length_c   1.000
_cell.angle_alpha   90.00
_cell.angle_beta   90.00
_cell.angle_gamma   90.00
#
_symmetry.space_group_name_H-M   'P 1'
#
loop_
_entity.id
_entity.type
_entity.pdbx_description
1 polymer ?
#
loop_
_entity_poly.entity_id
_entity_poly.type
_entity_poly.pdbx_seq_one_letter_code
_entity_poly.pdbx_strand_id
1 'polypeptide(L)'
;MRRTAPLLLVTILGFALTACAPAVAPVEPGTDAPAEATPVESPSQAAQDAANALCADKPEGNAQVCVLENVNASGDLVFSGYQVVKIIGGAYSGSVSIAADEQIVITEALFDADLDVNAPGTVVKLSTIGGSLSLADGRHATLVENRIGGDLNCAAAAEMHGNQVGGATAAACTAHG
;
A
#
# COMPACT_ATOMS: atom_id res chain seq x y z
N MET A 1 -44.85 -24.72 24.03
CA MET A 1 -45.33 -23.46 24.65
C MET A 1 -44.88 -22.30 23.77
N ARG A 2 -45.82 -21.47 23.32
CA ARG A 2 -45.60 -20.24 22.55
C ARG A 2 -45.03 -19.14 23.46
N ARG A 3 -44.21 -18.24 22.91
CA ARG A 3 -44.11 -16.79 23.22
C ARG A 3 -43.03 -16.15 22.31
N THR A 4 -43.37 -15.54 21.18
CA THR A 4 -43.66 -14.10 20.92
C THR A 4 -42.57 -13.11 21.38
N ALA A 5 -42.09 -12.34 20.39
CA ALA A 5 -41.06 -11.27 20.40
C ALA A 5 -41.44 -10.02 21.24
N PRO A 6 -40.57 -8.99 21.33
CA PRO A 6 -40.56 -7.94 20.28
C PRO A 6 -39.22 -7.26 19.94
N LEU A 7 -39.23 -6.63 18.75
CA LEU A 7 -38.34 -5.58 18.25
C LEU A 7 -38.16 -4.41 19.23
N LEU A 8 -36.99 -3.77 19.20
CA LEU A 8 -36.85 -2.35 19.56
C LEU A 8 -35.88 -1.64 18.60
N LEU A 9 -36.49 -0.73 17.83
CA LEU A 9 -35.89 0.21 16.89
C LEU A 9 -35.45 1.44 17.69
N VAL A 10 -34.18 1.87 17.57
CA VAL A 10 -33.70 3.12 18.19
C VAL A 10 -33.23 4.07 17.08
N THR A 11 -34.11 5.01 16.75
CA THR A 11 -33.83 6.18 15.90
C THR A 11 -33.32 7.31 16.78
N ILE A 12 -32.06 7.72 16.61
CA ILE A 12 -31.52 8.91 17.26
C ILE A 12 -31.58 10.07 16.27
N LEU A 13 -32.51 10.98 16.56
CA LEU A 13 -32.71 12.27 15.90
C LEU A 13 -31.79 13.30 16.57
N GLY A 14 -30.71 13.71 15.88
CA GLY A 14 -29.81 14.76 16.35
C GLY A 14 -30.20 16.13 15.81
N PHE A 15 -30.72 16.99 16.68
CA PHE A 15 -31.13 18.37 16.40
C PHE A 15 -29.93 19.34 16.38
N ALA A 16 -29.93 20.19 15.35
CA ALA A 16 -29.56 21.61 15.30
C ALA A 16 -28.38 22.14 16.14
N LEU A 17 -27.31 22.53 15.41
CA LEU A 17 -26.37 23.57 15.83
C LEU A 17 -26.58 24.81 14.96
N THR A 18 -27.12 25.85 15.58
CA THR A 18 -27.02 27.25 15.17
C THR A 18 -25.61 27.79 15.47
N ALA A 19 -24.98 28.54 14.56
CA ALA A 19 -24.34 29.84 14.87
C ALA A 19 -23.53 30.44 13.71
N CYS A 20 -23.69 31.77 13.59
CA CYS A 20 -22.71 32.77 13.15
C CYS A 20 -22.20 32.76 11.70
N ALA A 21 -22.87 33.58 10.88
CA ALA A 21 -22.21 34.28 9.78
C ALA A 21 -21.31 35.40 10.34
N PRO A 22 -20.03 35.47 9.96
CA PRO A 22 -19.24 36.69 10.14
C PRO A 22 -19.46 37.65 8.97
N ALA A 23 -19.57 38.92 9.32
CA ALA A 23 -19.74 40.06 8.44
C ALA A 23 -18.60 40.19 7.41
N VAL A 24 -18.98 40.43 6.15
CA VAL A 24 -18.05 40.77 5.07
C VAL A 24 -17.57 42.21 5.28
N ALA A 25 -16.31 42.37 5.67
CA ALA A 25 -15.61 43.66 5.61
C ALA A 25 -15.17 43.93 4.15
N PRO A 26 -15.18 45.19 3.69
CA PRO A 26 -14.71 45.55 2.36
C PRO A 26 -13.19 45.39 2.28
N VAL A 27 -12.73 44.62 1.29
CA VAL A 27 -11.31 44.40 0.99
C VAL A 27 -10.79 45.60 0.21
N GLU A 28 -9.86 46.36 0.80
CA GLU A 28 -9.07 47.38 0.10
C GLU A 28 -8.09 46.71 -0.88
N PRO A 29 -7.79 47.32 -2.05
CA PRO A 29 -6.88 46.75 -3.03
C PRO A 29 -5.43 46.93 -2.57
N GLY A 30 -4.92 45.92 -1.86
CA GLY A 30 -3.52 45.81 -1.49
C GLY A 30 -2.69 45.21 -2.63
N THR A 31 -1.85 46.06 -3.21
CA THR A 31 -0.58 45.84 -3.93
C THR A 31 -0.14 44.39 -4.18
N ASP A 32 0.03 44.08 -5.47
CA ASP A 32 0.77 42.94 -6.03
C ASP A 32 2.10 42.67 -5.30
N ALA A 33 2.19 41.49 -4.70
CA ALA A 33 3.43 40.75 -4.55
C ALA A 33 3.21 39.35 -5.14
N PRO A 34 3.98 38.91 -6.15
CA PRO A 34 3.91 37.53 -6.60
C PRO A 34 4.35 36.64 -5.44
N ALA A 35 3.41 35.86 -4.91
CA ALA A 35 3.75 34.77 -4.00
C ALA A 35 4.65 33.80 -4.77
N GLU A 36 5.92 33.69 -4.37
CA GLU A 36 6.78 32.58 -4.76
C GLU A 36 6.09 31.28 -4.32
N ALA A 37 5.49 30.58 -5.29
CA ALA A 37 4.89 29.28 -5.05
C ALA A 37 6.03 28.30 -4.74
N THR A 38 6.18 27.94 -3.47
CA THR A 38 6.95 26.76 -3.11
C THR A 38 6.32 25.54 -3.80
N PRO A 39 7.11 24.67 -4.45
CA PRO A 39 6.56 23.47 -5.06
C PRO A 39 5.89 22.62 -3.98
N VAL A 40 4.57 22.46 -4.06
CA VAL A 40 3.85 21.49 -3.23
C VAL A 40 4.08 20.14 -3.89
N GLU A 41 5.02 19.38 -3.34
CA GLU A 41 5.29 18.02 -3.80
C GLU A 41 4.08 17.13 -3.48
N SER A 42 3.62 16.38 -4.49
CA SER A 42 2.53 15.41 -4.27
C SER A 42 3.01 14.34 -3.30
N PRO A 43 2.18 13.87 -2.34
CA PRO A 43 2.58 12.79 -1.42
C PRO A 43 3.09 11.53 -2.13
N SER A 44 2.63 11.25 -3.36
CA SER A 44 3.14 10.14 -4.17
C SER A 44 4.57 10.36 -4.67
N GLN A 45 4.96 11.60 -4.93
CA GLN A 45 6.29 11.95 -5.43
C GLN A 45 7.32 11.84 -4.29
N ALA A 46 6.98 12.35 -3.10
CA ALA A 46 7.82 12.21 -1.91
C ALA A 46 8.07 10.73 -1.54
N ALA A 47 7.03 9.89 -1.61
CA ALA A 47 7.14 8.45 -1.38
C ALA A 47 8.02 7.75 -2.44
N GLN A 48 7.98 8.24 -3.68
CA GLN A 48 8.82 7.73 -4.76
C GLN A 48 10.28 8.15 -4.59
N ASP A 49 10.54 9.40 -4.22
CA ASP A 49 11.89 9.91 -4.00
C ASP A 49 12.54 9.23 -2.79
N ALA A 50 11.77 8.94 -1.74
CA ALA A 50 12.21 8.12 -0.62
C ALA A 50 12.60 6.70 -1.06
N ALA A 51 11.76 6.03 -1.85
CA ALA A 51 12.07 4.70 -2.38
C ALA A 51 13.30 4.72 -3.31
N ASN A 52 13.44 5.74 -4.15
CA ASN A 52 14.59 5.92 -5.04
C ASN A 52 15.89 6.14 -4.26
N ALA A 53 15.83 6.86 -3.13
CA ALA A 53 16.98 7.03 -2.25
C ALA A 53 17.46 5.69 -1.67
N LEU A 54 16.53 4.78 -1.32
CA LEU A 54 16.89 3.43 -0.86
C LEU A 54 17.55 2.61 -1.98
N CYS A 55 17.13 2.81 -3.22
CA CYS A 55 17.67 2.13 -4.39
C CYS A 55 18.89 2.84 -5.02
N ALA A 56 19.42 3.90 -4.40
CA ALA A 56 20.50 4.71 -4.99
C ALA A 56 21.87 4.00 -4.92
N ASP A 57 22.11 3.23 -3.87
CA ASP A 57 23.33 2.43 -3.68
C ASP A 57 23.23 1.12 -4.47
N LYS A 58 23.32 1.24 -5.80
CA LYS A 58 23.21 0.10 -6.71
C LYS A 58 24.54 -0.68 -6.74
N PRO A 59 24.51 -2.02 -6.78
CA PRO A 59 25.67 -2.78 -7.24
C PRO A 59 25.98 -2.34 -8.68
N GLU A 60 27.26 -2.03 -8.96
CA GLU A 60 27.69 -1.47 -10.25
C GLU A 60 27.17 -2.33 -11.42
N GLY A 61 26.40 -1.73 -12.33
CA GLY A 61 26.11 -2.32 -13.64
C GLY A 61 24.66 -2.38 -14.11
N ASN A 62 23.64 -2.18 -13.26
CA ASN A 62 22.24 -2.21 -13.71
C ASN A 62 21.34 -1.19 -12.99
N ALA A 63 21.19 0.00 -13.58
CA ALA A 63 20.33 1.06 -13.04
C ALA A 63 18.84 0.67 -12.97
N GLN A 64 18.42 -0.44 -13.60
CA GLN A 64 17.02 -0.89 -13.66
C GLN A 64 16.68 -1.97 -12.63
N VAL A 65 17.64 -2.39 -11.80
CA VAL A 65 17.42 -3.35 -10.73
C VAL A 65 17.57 -2.64 -9.39
N CYS A 66 16.56 -2.73 -8.53
CA CYS A 66 16.67 -2.35 -7.13
C CYS A 66 16.74 -3.61 -6.26
N VAL A 67 17.77 -3.69 -5.41
CA VAL A 67 17.94 -4.77 -4.43
C VAL A 67 18.13 -4.15 -3.07
N LEU A 68 17.21 -4.44 -2.15
CA LEU A 68 17.26 -4.01 -0.75
C LEU A 68 17.50 -5.24 0.13
N GLU A 69 18.57 -5.22 0.90
CA GLU A 69 18.92 -6.30 1.84
C GLU A 69 18.96 -5.76 3.27
N ASN A 70 18.08 -6.30 4.14
CA ASN A 70 17.97 -5.93 5.55
C ASN A 70 17.79 -4.42 5.80
N VAL A 71 17.08 -3.75 4.89
CA VAL A 71 16.81 -2.31 4.97
C VAL A 71 15.59 -2.07 5.85
N ASN A 72 15.69 -1.08 6.74
CA ASN A 72 14.55 -0.59 7.50
C ASN A 72 14.16 0.80 6.99
N ALA A 73 12.88 0.99 6.70
CA ALA A 73 12.36 2.26 6.19
C ALA A 73 11.01 2.59 6.81
N SER A 74 10.72 3.88 6.89
CA SER A 74 9.50 4.40 7.50
C SER A 74 8.83 5.42 6.58
N GLY A 75 7.51 5.51 6.66
CA GLY A 75 6.71 6.29 5.72
C GLY A 75 6.28 5.47 4.52
N ASP A 76 5.45 6.07 3.68
CA ASP A 76 4.98 5.41 2.46
C ASP A 76 6.10 5.36 1.41
N LEU A 77 6.18 4.25 0.68
CA LEU A 77 7.20 4.02 -0.34
C LEU A 77 6.57 3.62 -1.67
N VAL A 78 7.06 4.23 -2.75
CA VAL A 78 6.61 3.91 -4.12
C VAL A 78 7.80 3.56 -4.99
N PHE A 79 8.01 2.27 -5.22
CA PHE A 79 9.01 1.78 -6.15
C PHE A 79 8.40 1.70 -7.56
N SER A 80 8.95 2.47 -8.51
CA SER A 80 8.55 2.39 -9.91
C SER A 80 9.69 2.77 -10.86
N GLY A 81 9.57 2.39 -12.13
CA GLY A 81 10.64 2.60 -13.13
C GLY A 81 11.78 1.57 -13.06
N TYR A 82 11.57 0.46 -12.36
CA TYR A 82 12.50 -0.65 -12.25
C TYR A 82 12.04 -1.83 -13.11
N GLN A 83 12.96 -2.57 -13.71
CA GLN A 83 12.63 -3.87 -14.32
C GLN A 83 12.45 -4.93 -13.24
N VAL A 84 13.33 -4.91 -12.23
CA VAL A 84 13.33 -5.89 -11.14
C VAL A 84 13.47 -5.19 -9.80
N VAL A 85 12.62 -5.56 -8.84
CA VAL A 85 12.74 -5.13 -7.44
C VAL A 85 12.88 -6.37 -6.55
N LYS A 86 13.92 -6.38 -5.71
CA LYS A 86 14.17 -7.42 -4.73
C LYS A 86 14.22 -6.82 -3.34
N ILE A 87 13.43 -7.36 -2.43
CA ILE A 87 13.43 -7.02 -1.00
C ILE A 87 13.74 -8.30 -0.23
N ILE A 88 14.84 -8.30 0.52
CA ILE A 88 15.33 -9.46 1.26
C ILE A 88 15.55 -9.02 2.71
N GLY A 89 14.69 -9.47 3.62
CA GLY A 89 14.69 -9.02 5.00
C GLY A 89 14.18 -7.58 5.15
N GLY A 90 14.39 -7.03 6.35
CA GLY A 90 14.06 -5.64 6.66
C GLY A 90 12.63 -5.41 7.17
N ALA A 91 12.37 -4.19 7.62
CA ALA A 91 11.09 -3.76 8.17
C ALA A 91 10.65 -2.42 7.57
N TYR A 92 9.38 -2.35 7.15
CA TYR A 92 8.80 -1.22 6.44
C TYR A 92 7.55 -0.74 7.17
N SER A 93 7.67 0.41 7.84
CA SER A 93 6.58 1.00 8.62
C SER A 93 5.87 2.08 7.79
N GLY A 94 4.93 1.66 6.96
CA GLY A 94 4.18 2.51 6.02
C GLY A 94 3.63 1.67 4.88
N SER A 95 2.79 2.28 4.03
CA SER A 95 2.23 1.56 2.87
C SER A 95 3.31 1.45 1.79
N VAL A 96 3.46 0.28 1.19
CA VAL A 96 4.46 0.04 0.16
C VAL A 96 3.79 -0.34 -1.14
N SER A 97 4.09 0.42 -2.19
CA SER A 97 3.66 0.12 -3.56
C SER A 97 4.88 -0.17 -4.43
N ILE A 98 4.86 -1.30 -5.12
CA ILE A 98 5.97 -1.76 -5.97
C ILE A 98 5.42 -2.06 -7.36
N ALA A 99 5.88 -1.31 -8.35
CA ALA A 99 5.64 -1.57 -9.76
C ALA A 99 6.98 -1.88 -10.44
N ALA A 100 7.05 -3.03 -11.12
CA ALA A 100 8.22 -3.42 -11.89
C ALA A 100 7.81 -4.05 -13.24
N ASP A 101 8.62 -3.82 -14.26
CA ASP A 101 8.29 -4.25 -15.63
C ASP A 101 8.38 -5.77 -15.81
N GLU A 102 9.19 -6.47 -15.02
CA GLU A 102 9.43 -7.91 -15.17
C GLU A 102 9.15 -8.69 -13.88
N GLN A 103 9.86 -8.37 -12.80
CA GLN A 103 9.87 -9.23 -11.62
C GLN A 103 9.94 -8.49 -10.29
N ILE A 104 9.15 -8.94 -9.32
CA ILE A 104 9.24 -8.54 -7.92
C ILE A 104 9.51 -9.78 -7.07
N VAL A 105 10.54 -9.71 -6.21
CA VAL A 105 10.89 -10.78 -5.27
C VAL A 105 10.95 -10.20 -3.86
N ILE A 106 10.13 -10.72 -2.96
CA ILE A 106 10.08 -10.32 -1.56
C ILE A 106 10.32 -11.57 -0.71
N THR A 107 11.28 -11.50 0.20
CA THR A 107 11.68 -12.62 1.05
C THR A 107 11.95 -12.13 2.45
N GLU A 108 11.41 -12.80 3.46
CA GLU A 108 11.74 -12.57 4.89
C GLU A 108 11.52 -11.12 5.37
N ALA A 109 10.65 -10.35 4.70
CA ALA A 109 10.42 -8.95 5.01
C ALA A 109 9.19 -8.75 5.91
N LEU A 110 9.21 -7.67 6.69
CA LEU A 110 8.09 -7.21 7.50
C LEU A 110 7.51 -5.91 6.94
N PHE A 111 6.21 -5.91 6.67
CA PHE A 111 5.44 -4.72 6.28
C PHE A 111 4.36 -4.49 7.33
N ASP A 112 4.32 -3.32 7.96
CA ASP A 112 3.34 -3.05 9.02
C ASP A 112 1.95 -2.69 8.46
N ALA A 113 1.90 -2.19 7.23
CA ALA A 113 0.69 -1.73 6.56
C ALA A 113 0.41 -2.54 5.28
N ASP A 114 -0.27 -1.92 4.31
CA ASP A 114 -0.65 -2.53 3.04
C ASP A 114 0.56 -2.65 2.10
N LEU A 115 0.55 -3.72 1.31
CA LEU A 115 1.55 -4.00 0.27
C LEU A 115 0.84 -4.19 -1.08
N ASP A 116 1.09 -3.27 -2.00
CA ASP A 116 0.61 -3.32 -3.38
C ASP A 116 1.74 -3.71 -4.33
N VAL A 117 1.55 -4.78 -5.08
CA VAL A 117 2.55 -5.34 -5.99
C VAL A 117 2.00 -5.44 -7.40
N ASN A 118 2.73 -4.87 -8.35
CA ASN A 118 2.38 -4.86 -9.76
C ASN A 118 3.58 -5.24 -10.62
N ALA A 119 3.70 -6.53 -10.91
CA ALA A 119 4.64 -7.05 -11.89
C ALA A 119 4.11 -8.35 -12.52
N PRO A 120 4.55 -8.69 -13.75
CA PRO A 120 4.19 -9.95 -14.41
C PRO A 120 4.64 -11.17 -13.60
N GLY A 121 5.88 -11.15 -13.10
CA GLY A 121 6.43 -12.17 -12.19
C GLY A 121 6.49 -11.64 -10.76
N THR A 122 5.83 -12.32 -9.82
CA THR A 122 5.86 -11.92 -8.41
C THR A 122 6.14 -13.13 -7.54
N VAL A 123 7.13 -13.02 -6.66
CA VAL A 123 7.40 -14.03 -5.63
C VAL A 123 7.42 -13.35 -4.28
N VAL A 124 6.55 -13.78 -3.37
CA VAL A 124 6.55 -13.33 -1.97
C VAL A 124 6.67 -14.57 -1.09
N LYS A 125 7.71 -14.63 -0.27
CA LYS A 125 7.92 -15.76 0.63
C LYS A 125 8.36 -15.35 2.02
N LEU A 126 7.97 -16.15 3.01
CA LEU A 126 8.40 -16.01 4.40
C LEU A 126 8.19 -14.59 4.97
N SER A 127 7.25 -13.83 4.41
CA SER A 127 7.06 -12.42 4.74
C SER A 127 5.83 -12.21 5.59
N THR A 128 5.85 -11.18 6.42
CA THR A 128 4.70 -10.76 7.22
C THR A 128 4.19 -9.41 6.73
N ILE A 129 2.93 -9.37 6.33
CA ILE A 129 2.21 -8.16 5.93
C ILE A 129 1.11 -7.91 6.96
N GLY A 130 1.19 -6.80 7.69
CA GLY A 130 0.24 -6.41 8.72
C GLY A 130 -1.12 -6.00 8.14
N GLY A 131 -1.10 -5.35 6.98
CA GLY A 131 -2.28 -4.99 6.20
C GLY A 131 -2.68 -6.04 5.16
N SER A 132 -3.24 -5.54 4.07
CA SER A 132 -3.65 -6.33 2.91
C SER A 132 -2.51 -6.49 1.91
N LEU A 133 -2.54 -7.58 1.15
CA LEU A 133 -1.65 -7.81 0.00
C LEU A 133 -2.46 -7.77 -1.29
N SER A 134 -2.04 -6.94 -2.24
CA SER A 134 -2.64 -6.82 -3.57
C SER A 134 -1.65 -7.19 -4.67
N LEU A 135 -2.04 -8.09 -5.57
CA LEU A 135 -1.27 -8.53 -6.73
C LEU A 135 -2.01 -8.13 -8.02
N ALA A 136 -1.62 -7.01 -8.62
CA ALA A 136 -2.41 -6.35 -9.68
C ALA A 136 -2.18 -6.89 -11.12
N ASP A 137 -0.96 -7.30 -11.48
CA ASP A 137 -0.69 -8.03 -12.74
C ASP A 137 -0.60 -9.52 -12.43
N GLY A 138 0.44 -9.96 -11.70
CA GLY A 138 0.48 -11.25 -11.02
C GLY A 138 0.33 -12.47 -11.94
N ARG A 139 0.56 -12.32 -13.25
CA ARG A 139 0.46 -13.41 -14.26
C ARG A 139 1.20 -14.69 -13.84
N HIS A 140 2.32 -14.52 -13.15
CA HIS A 140 3.08 -15.58 -12.50
C HIS A 140 3.38 -15.17 -11.06
N ALA A 141 2.38 -15.30 -10.19
CA ALA A 141 2.52 -15.04 -8.77
C ALA A 141 2.75 -16.33 -7.97
N THR A 142 3.75 -16.32 -7.09
CA THR A 142 4.03 -17.42 -6.14
C THR A 142 4.10 -16.84 -4.72
N LEU A 143 3.26 -17.36 -3.84
CA LEU A 143 3.16 -16.99 -2.43
C LEU A 143 3.49 -18.20 -1.55
N VAL A 144 4.55 -18.12 -0.76
CA VAL A 144 5.00 -19.24 0.10
C VAL A 144 5.18 -18.81 1.55
N GLU A 145 4.44 -19.46 2.46
CA GLU A 145 4.62 -19.35 3.91
C GLU A 145 4.54 -17.90 4.43
N ASN A 146 3.69 -17.07 3.81
CA ASN A 146 3.48 -15.69 4.24
C ASN A 146 2.39 -15.61 5.32
N ARG A 147 2.45 -14.53 6.11
CA ARG A 147 1.37 -14.11 7.00
C ARG A 147 0.82 -12.77 6.53
N ILE A 148 -0.46 -12.74 6.19
CA ILE A 148 -1.17 -11.54 5.73
C ILE A 148 -2.26 -11.24 6.76
N GLY A 149 -2.20 -10.09 7.41
CA GLY A 149 -3.13 -9.69 8.46
C GLY A 149 -4.51 -9.32 7.92
N GLY A 150 -4.55 -8.68 6.75
CA GLY A 150 -5.76 -8.25 6.05
C GLY A 150 -6.17 -9.19 4.92
N ASP A 151 -6.69 -8.58 3.86
CA ASP A 151 -7.19 -9.29 2.69
C ASP A 151 -6.05 -9.65 1.73
N LEU A 152 -6.22 -10.75 1.00
CA LEU A 152 -5.37 -11.15 -0.11
C LEU A 152 -6.14 -11.00 -1.43
N ASN A 153 -5.69 -10.08 -2.28
CA ASN A 153 -6.28 -9.77 -3.57
C ASN A 153 -5.34 -10.16 -4.71
N CYS A 154 -5.83 -10.94 -5.67
CA CYS A 154 -5.07 -11.29 -6.88
C CYS A 154 -5.91 -10.99 -8.11
N ALA A 155 -5.32 -10.32 -9.10
CA ALA A 155 -5.94 -10.11 -10.40
C ALA A 155 -5.90 -11.38 -11.27
N ALA A 156 -4.89 -12.22 -11.09
CA ALA A 156 -4.69 -13.49 -11.76
C ALA A 156 -4.47 -14.64 -10.76
N ALA A 157 -4.44 -15.88 -11.25
CA ALA A 157 -4.17 -17.04 -10.40
C ALA A 157 -2.74 -16.99 -9.83
N ALA A 158 -2.62 -17.35 -8.55
CA ALA A 158 -1.35 -17.43 -7.85
C ALA A 158 -1.10 -18.84 -7.32
N GLU A 159 0.15 -19.29 -7.34
CA GLU A 159 0.58 -20.49 -6.64
C GLU A 159 0.71 -20.18 -5.15
N MET A 160 -0.03 -20.90 -4.30
CA MET A 160 -0.07 -20.63 -2.86
C MET A 160 0.31 -21.86 -2.07
N HIS A 161 1.30 -21.72 -1.19
CA HIS A 161 1.75 -22.80 -0.31
C HIS A 161 1.95 -22.28 1.12
N GLY A 162 1.22 -22.84 2.09
CA GLY A 162 1.46 -22.56 3.52
C GLY A 162 1.15 -21.13 3.99
N ASN A 163 0.47 -20.30 3.19
CA ASN A 163 0.13 -18.93 3.57
C ASN A 163 -0.98 -18.89 4.62
N GLN A 164 -0.93 -17.89 5.51
CA GLN A 164 -1.96 -17.56 6.49
C GLN A 164 -2.55 -16.20 6.11
N VAL A 165 -3.86 -16.15 5.87
CA VAL A 165 -4.59 -14.91 5.55
C VAL A 165 -5.61 -14.65 6.67
N GLY A 166 -5.54 -13.48 7.30
CA GLY A 166 -6.43 -13.08 8.38
C GLY A 166 -7.80 -12.60 7.89
N GLY A 167 -7.85 -12.01 6.69
CA GLY A 167 -9.06 -11.51 6.04
C GLY A 167 -9.60 -12.43 4.93
N ALA A 168 -10.24 -11.81 3.95
CA ALA A 168 -10.78 -12.48 2.78
C ALA A 168 -9.66 -12.81 1.77
N THR A 169 -9.85 -13.88 1.02
CA THR A 169 -8.98 -14.23 -0.12
C THR A 169 -9.80 -14.15 -1.40
N ALA A 170 -9.34 -13.36 -2.37
CA ALA A 170 -9.99 -13.23 -3.67
C ALA A 170 -10.03 -14.59 -4.39
N ALA A 171 -11.12 -14.85 -5.11
CA ALA A 171 -11.33 -16.14 -5.79
C ALA A 171 -10.24 -16.50 -6.80
N ALA A 172 -9.59 -15.50 -7.42
CA ALA A 172 -8.45 -15.75 -8.31
C ALA A 172 -7.26 -16.37 -7.56
N CYS A 173 -7.02 -16.00 -6.30
CA CYS A 173 -5.93 -16.55 -5.51
C CYS A 173 -6.16 -18.01 -5.11
N THR A 174 -7.41 -18.48 -5.03
CA THR A 174 -7.73 -19.83 -4.53
C THR A 174 -7.78 -20.91 -5.60
N ALA A 175 -7.53 -20.59 -6.87
CA ALA A 175 -7.73 -21.48 -8.01
C ALA A 175 -6.78 -22.70 -8.07
N HIS A 176 -5.77 -22.80 -7.20
CA HIS A 176 -4.78 -23.89 -7.16
C HIS A 176 -4.50 -24.42 -5.75
N GLY A 177 -5.55 -24.60 -4.93
CA GLY A 177 -5.50 -25.32 -3.66
C GLY A 177 -5.81 -26.81 -3.79
#